data_AF-A0A7Y7TF80-F1
#
_entry.id   AF-A0A7Y7TF80-F1
#
_cell.length_a   1.000
_cell.length_b   1.000
_cell.length_c   1.000
_cell.angle_alpha   90.00
_cell.angle_beta   90.00
_cell.angle_gamma   90.00
#
_symmetry.space_group_name_H-M   'P 1'
#
loop_
_entity.id
_entity.type
_entity.pdbx_description
1 polymer ?
#
loop_
_entity_poly.entity_id
_entity_poly.type
_entity_poly.pdbx_seq_one_letter_code
_entity_poly.pdbx_strand_id
1 'polypeptide(L)'
;MMLKSAIPSGFVGRGFHYTTSITYPFEHEPFLRSRYGKGSFSVWYGALSLDTTICETAFHMLKEEAGIENNRGPVVRERAVYLVCCRALLIDLTGKARAFPGLLADDYGLTHQIGERLHREGHPGLLAPSARHAGGNTMVAFTPSILSDPRSFCYLTYSCDPIRRTVTIERQPGEILTVLEF
;
A
#
# COMPACT_ATOMS: atom_id res chain seq x y z
N MET A 1 -9.23 -43.77 -1.34
CA MET A 1 -9.89 -43.18 -2.52
C MET A 1 -9.09 -41.94 -2.92
N MET A 2 -8.32 -42.06 -4.00
CA MET A 2 -7.45 -41.01 -4.52
C MET A 2 -8.28 -40.01 -5.35
N LEU A 3 -8.12 -38.72 -5.06
CA LEU A 3 -8.57 -37.61 -5.91
C LEU A 3 -7.42 -36.60 -5.97
N LYS A 4 -6.35 -36.96 -6.70
CA LYS A 4 -5.19 -36.09 -6.94
C LYS A 4 -4.79 -36.03 -8.42
N SER A 5 -5.72 -36.29 -9.33
CA SER A 5 -5.42 -36.46 -10.74
C SER A 5 -6.46 -35.80 -11.64
N ALA A 6 -6.47 -34.46 -11.67
CA ALA A 6 -7.03 -33.68 -12.79
C ALA A 6 -6.72 -32.17 -12.69
N ILE A 7 -5.50 -31.78 -12.28
CA ILE A 7 -5.07 -30.38 -12.46
C ILE A 7 -4.17 -30.34 -13.70
N PRO A 8 -4.56 -29.64 -14.78
CA PRO A 8 -3.69 -29.45 -15.93
C PRO A 8 -2.38 -28.77 -15.49
N SER A 9 -1.23 -29.23 -16.01
CA SER A 9 0.03 -28.53 -15.82
C SER A 9 -0.07 -27.13 -16.44
N GLY A 10 0.27 -26.10 -15.66
CA GLY A 10 0.13 -24.68 -16.05
C GLY A 10 -0.95 -23.92 -15.30
N PHE A 11 -1.75 -24.56 -14.44
CA PHE A 11 -2.66 -23.87 -13.54
C PHE A 11 -1.91 -23.38 -12.29
N VAL A 12 -1.49 -22.11 -12.26
CA VAL A 12 -1.16 -21.46 -10.98
C VAL A 12 -2.48 -21.30 -10.24
N GLY A 13 -2.69 -22.08 -9.18
CA GLY A 13 -3.81 -21.92 -8.26
C GLY A 13 -3.69 -20.60 -7.51
N ARG A 14 -3.94 -19.47 -8.17
CA ARG A 14 -4.16 -18.18 -7.50
C ARG A 14 -5.54 -18.26 -6.88
N GLY A 15 -5.62 -18.87 -5.69
CA GLY A 15 -6.82 -18.92 -4.89
C GLY A 15 -7.44 -17.52 -4.81
N PHE A 16 -8.73 -17.44 -5.08
CA PHE A 16 -9.54 -16.23 -5.06
C PHE A 16 -9.47 -15.54 -3.67
N HIS A 17 -8.46 -14.70 -3.43
CA HIS A 17 -8.26 -13.95 -2.18
C HIS A 17 -8.53 -12.45 -2.37
N TYR A 18 -9.54 -12.08 -3.16
CA TYR A 18 -9.91 -10.66 -3.39
C TYR A 18 -10.31 -9.94 -2.09
N THR A 19 -10.84 -10.64 -1.10
CA THR A 19 -11.19 -10.09 0.22
C THR A 19 -9.99 -9.55 0.99
N THR A 20 -8.79 -10.14 0.82
CA THR A 20 -7.57 -9.69 1.51
C THR A 20 -7.14 -8.27 1.14
N SER A 21 -7.53 -7.79 -0.05
CA SER A 21 -7.21 -6.43 -0.51
C SER A 21 -7.89 -5.34 0.31
N ILE A 22 -8.98 -5.65 1.01
CA ILE A 22 -9.71 -4.73 1.88
C ILE A 22 -9.62 -5.18 3.35
N THR A 23 -9.96 -6.43 3.66
CA THR A 23 -10.27 -6.82 5.05
C THR A 23 -9.03 -7.02 5.92
N TYR A 24 -7.89 -7.35 5.32
CA TYR A 24 -6.68 -7.75 6.07
C TYR A 24 -6.26 -6.72 7.16
N PRO A 25 -6.14 -5.41 6.88
CA PRO A 25 -5.76 -4.43 7.91
C PRO A 25 -6.79 -4.24 9.03
N PHE A 26 -8.05 -4.64 8.81
CA PHE A 26 -9.13 -4.47 9.78
C PHE A 26 -9.34 -5.71 10.67
N GLU A 27 -8.90 -6.88 10.22
CA GLU A 27 -9.15 -8.17 10.90
C GLU A 27 -7.93 -8.69 11.69
N HIS A 28 -6.74 -8.09 11.51
CA HIS A 28 -5.50 -8.60 12.10
C HIS A 28 -4.91 -7.62 13.11
N GLU A 29 -4.71 -8.11 14.33
CA GLU A 29 -3.95 -7.44 15.39
C GLU A 29 -2.59 -8.12 15.61
N PRO A 30 -1.54 -7.38 16.04
CA PRO A 30 -1.56 -5.94 16.34
C PRO A 30 -1.64 -5.07 15.09
N PHE A 31 -2.32 -3.91 15.20
CA PHE A 31 -2.42 -2.98 14.08
C PHE A 31 -1.05 -2.38 13.73
N LEU A 32 -0.76 -2.30 12.43
CA LEU A 32 0.52 -1.79 11.94
C LEU A 32 0.66 -0.28 12.20
N ARG A 33 1.85 0.12 12.65
CA ARG A 33 2.23 1.54 12.73
C ARG A 33 2.47 2.07 11.32
N SER A 34 1.73 3.09 10.94
CA SER A 34 1.75 3.71 9.61
C SER A 34 1.68 5.25 9.73
N ARG A 35 1.64 5.98 8.62
CA ARG A 35 1.64 7.46 8.62
C ARG A 35 0.48 8.05 9.42
N TYR A 36 -0.73 7.52 9.26
CA TYR A 36 -1.96 7.98 9.92
C TYR A 36 -2.47 7.03 11.03
N GLY A 37 -1.67 6.05 11.45
CA GLY A 37 -2.05 5.13 12.53
C GLY A 37 -0.86 4.77 13.42
N LYS A 38 -0.99 4.98 14.73
CA LYS A 38 0.07 4.63 15.70
C LYS A 38 0.01 3.19 16.21
N GLY A 39 -0.80 2.33 15.58
CA GLY A 39 -1.03 0.94 15.99
C GLY A 39 -2.15 0.75 17.02
N SER A 40 -2.94 1.79 17.32
CA SER A 40 -4.09 1.71 18.23
C SER A 40 -5.43 1.45 17.53
N PHE A 41 -5.46 1.50 16.20
CA PHE A 41 -6.62 1.20 15.36
C PHE A 41 -6.14 0.80 13.96
N SER A 42 -7.02 0.15 13.21
CA SER A 42 -6.77 -0.30 11.84
C SER A 42 -6.79 0.86 10.85
N VAL A 43 -5.88 0.80 9.88
CA VAL A 43 -5.79 1.78 8.80
C VAL A 43 -5.56 1.06 7.49
N TRP A 44 -6.40 1.34 6.51
CA TRP A 44 -6.24 0.88 5.14
C TRP A 44 -5.75 2.02 4.25
N TYR A 45 -4.86 1.72 3.30
CA TYR A 45 -4.30 2.69 2.37
C TYR A 45 -4.58 2.29 0.93
N GLY A 46 -5.01 3.27 0.15
CA GLY A 46 -5.11 3.21 -1.30
C GLY A 46 -4.47 4.45 -1.93
N ALA A 47 -4.44 4.50 -3.26
CA ALA A 47 -3.97 5.67 -3.99
C ALA A 47 -4.88 5.98 -5.17
N LEU A 48 -4.91 7.25 -5.60
CA LEU A 48 -5.75 7.68 -6.71
C LEU A 48 -5.17 7.35 -8.09
N SER A 49 -3.90 6.91 -8.17
CA SER A 49 -3.25 6.50 -9.41
C SER A 49 -2.34 5.29 -9.20
N LEU A 50 -2.08 4.56 -10.31
CA LEU A 50 -1.13 3.45 -10.34
C LEU A 50 0.27 3.91 -9.93
N ASP A 51 0.74 5.04 -10.44
CA ASP A 51 2.08 5.55 -10.15
C ASP A 51 2.26 5.87 -8.66
N THR A 52 1.22 6.45 -8.03
CA THR A 52 1.28 6.75 -6.59
C THR A 52 1.34 5.47 -5.76
N THR A 53 0.54 4.43 -6.09
CA THR A 53 0.61 3.16 -5.36
C THR A 53 1.97 2.48 -5.57
N ILE A 54 2.56 2.59 -6.77
CA ILE A 54 3.89 2.07 -7.04
C ILE A 54 4.94 2.78 -6.17
N CYS A 55 4.98 4.11 -6.18
CA CYS A 55 5.95 4.87 -5.39
C CYS A 55 5.85 4.59 -3.89
N GLU A 56 4.63 4.57 -3.33
CA GLU A 56 4.42 4.30 -1.90
C GLU A 56 4.84 2.86 -1.53
N THR A 57 4.38 1.86 -2.28
CA THR A 57 4.66 0.46 -1.96
C THR A 57 6.11 0.05 -2.25
N ALA A 58 6.76 0.67 -3.24
CA ALA A 58 8.19 0.49 -3.49
C ALA A 58 9.04 1.08 -2.37
N PHE A 59 8.72 2.30 -1.91
CA PHE A 59 9.40 2.90 -0.75
C PHE A 59 9.28 2.01 0.49
N HIS A 60 8.08 1.51 0.77
CA HIS A 60 7.85 0.65 1.94
C HIS A 60 8.57 -0.69 1.83
N MET A 61 8.59 -1.31 0.63
CA MET A 61 9.38 -2.51 0.39
C MET A 61 10.87 -2.23 0.63
N LEU A 62 11.42 -1.16 0.07
CA LEU A 62 12.82 -0.80 0.28
C LEU A 62 13.14 -0.60 1.76
N LYS A 63 12.28 0.13 2.49
CA LYS A 63 12.46 0.37 3.93
C LYS A 63 12.45 -0.93 4.73
N GLU A 64 11.55 -1.86 4.41
CA GLU A 64 11.52 -3.19 5.02
C GLU A 64 12.80 -3.97 4.72
N GLU A 65 13.16 -4.10 3.44
CA GLU A 65 14.32 -4.89 3.00
C GLU A 65 15.66 -4.34 3.49
N ALA A 66 15.80 -3.01 3.55
CA ALA A 66 16.99 -2.34 4.09
C ALA A 66 17.11 -2.47 5.61
N GLY A 67 16.01 -2.78 6.31
CA GLY A 67 16.01 -3.02 7.75
C GLY A 67 16.42 -4.44 8.15
N ILE A 68 16.57 -5.36 7.20
CA ILE A 68 16.93 -6.75 7.45
C ILE A 68 18.45 -6.89 7.52
N GLU A 69 18.96 -7.38 8.65
CA GLU A 69 20.39 -7.69 8.82
C GLU A 69 20.84 -8.76 7.81
N ASN A 70 22.02 -8.57 7.23
CA ASN A 70 22.61 -9.47 6.23
C ASN A 70 21.84 -9.62 4.91
N ASN A 71 21.03 -8.63 4.50
CA ASN A 71 20.47 -8.66 3.16
C ASN A 71 21.59 -8.54 2.10
N ARG A 72 21.78 -9.57 1.26
CA ARG A 72 22.98 -9.72 0.40
C ARG A 72 22.75 -9.42 -1.08
N GLY A 73 21.57 -8.95 -1.48
CA GLY A 73 21.32 -8.66 -2.88
C GLY A 73 19.86 -8.36 -3.20
N PRO A 74 19.52 -8.28 -4.50
CA PRO A 74 18.18 -7.94 -4.93
C PRO A 74 17.13 -8.95 -4.46
N VAL A 75 16.03 -8.44 -3.91
CA VAL A 75 14.87 -9.23 -3.48
C VAL A 75 13.71 -9.00 -4.44
N VAL A 76 13.15 -10.10 -4.96
CA VAL A 76 12.05 -10.06 -5.92
C VAL A 76 10.73 -10.41 -5.21
N ARG A 77 9.70 -9.57 -5.39
CA ARG A 77 8.33 -9.82 -4.90
C ARG A 77 7.31 -9.60 -6.02
N GLU A 78 6.39 -10.53 -6.18
CA GLU A 78 5.19 -10.34 -7.00
C GLU A 78 4.15 -9.51 -6.23
N ARG A 79 3.44 -8.62 -6.94
CA ARG A 79 2.38 -7.78 -6.38
C ARG A 79 1.15 -7.83 -7.27
N ALA A 80 -0.01 -7.84 -6.64
CA ALA A 80 -1.29 -7.65 -7.30
C ALA A 80 -1.82 -6.24 -7.00
N VAL A 81 -2.18 -5.49 -8.03
CA VAL A 81 -2.83 -4.19 -7.89
C VAL A 81 -4.33 -4.39 -8.00
N TYR A 82 -5.07 -3.82 -7.05
CA TYR A 82 -6.52 -3.85 -7.03
C TYR A 82 -7.09 -2.44 -7.20
N LEU A 83 -8.16 -2.34 -7.98
CA LEU A 83 -9.08 -1.21 -7.92
C LEU A 83 -10.08 -1.50 -6.80
N VAL A 84 -10.33 -0.51 -5.95
CA VAL A 84 -11.31 -0.60 -4.86
C VAL A 84 -12.22 0.62 -4.95
N CYS A 85 -13.52 0.40 -4.82
CA CYS A 85 -14.51 1.47 -4.74
C CYS A 85 -14.52 2.05 -3.33
N CYS A 86 -14.36 3.37 -3.21
CA CYS A 86 -14.56 4.11 -1.97
C CYS A 86 -15.79 5.00 -2.08
N ARG A 87 -16.73 4.87 -1.14
CA ARG A 87 -17.94 5.71 -1.08
C ARG A 87 -18.12 6.30 0.32
N ALA A 88 -17.64 7.53 0.50
CA ALA A 88 -17.74 8.27 1.75
C ALA A 88 -17.51 9.78 1.56
N LEU A 89 -17.84 10.57 2.58
CA LEU A 89 -17.32 11.92 2.74
C LEU A 89 -15.97 11.84 3.46
N LEU A 90 -14.91 12.28 2.80
CA LEU A 90 -13.54 12.23 3.32
C LEU A 90 -13.05 13.63 3.68
N ILE A 91 -12.21 13.72 4.71
CA ILE A 91 -11.43 14.93 4.98
C ILE A 91 -10.35 15.08 3.90
N ASP A 92 -10.33 16.21 3.21
CA ASP A 92 -9.39 16.44 2.12
C ASP A 92 -8.19 17.29 2.56
N LEU A 93 -7.01 16.65 2.65
CA LEU A 93 -5.73 17.28 2.94
C LEU A 93 -4.86 17.49 1.69
N THR A 94 -5.40 17.21 0.50
CA THR A 94 -4.66 17.39 -0.77
C THR A 94 -4.24 18.85 -0.96
N GLY A 95 -3.03 19.05 -1.49
CA GLY A 95 -2.44 20.39 -1.68
C GLY A 95 -2.09 21.14 -0.39
N LYS A 96 -2.34 20.58 0.81
CA LYS A 96 -2.05 21.24 2.09
C LYS A 96 -0.60 21.12 2.55
N ALA A 97 0.22 20.33 1.86
CA ALA A 97 1.61 20.07 2.23
C ALA A 97 2.49 21.34 2.34
N ARG A 98 2.20 22.39 1.56
CA ARG A 98 2.94 23.66 1.66
C ARG A 98 2.69 24.38 2.99
N ALA A 99 1.45 24.38 3.45
CA ALA A 99 1.07 25.00 4.72
C ALA A 99 1.40 24.09 5.91
N PHE A 100 1.36 22.77 5.72
CA PHE A 100 1.62 21.77 6.75
C PHE A 100 2.64 20.73 6.23
N PRO A 101 3.95 21.06 6.25
CA PRO A 101 4.99 20.15 5.75
C PRO A 101 5.04 18.80 6.47
N GLY A 102 4.59 18.75 7.74
CA GLY A 102 4.49 17.53 8.53
C GLY A 102 3.58 16.44 7.91
N LEU A 103 2.75 16.77 6.91
CA LEU A 103 1.99 15.78 6.16
C LEU A 103 2.91 14.84 5.34
N LEU A 104 4.06 15.35 4.89
CA LEU A 104 5.03 14.61 4.06
C LEU A 104 6.26 14.12 4.84
N ALA A 105 6.48 14.64 6.05
CA ALA A 105 7.65 14.33 6.86
C ALA A 105 7.75 12.82 7.21
N ASP A 106 8.97 12.35 7.45
CA ASP A 106 9.20 10.98 7.92
C ASP A 106 8.96 10.81 9.43
N ASP A 107 8.86 11.93 10.16
CA ASP A 107 8.26 11.97 11.48
C ASP A 107 6.72 12.01 11.36
N TYR A 108 6.05 11.02 11.95
CA TYR A 108 4.60 10.86 11.84
C TYR A 108 3.85 11.54 12.98
N GLY A 109 4.48 12.41 13.78
CA GLY A 109 3.85 13.06 14.93
C GLY A 109 2.57 13.82 14.57
N LEU A 110 2.62 14.65 13.51
CA LEU A 110 1.44 15.39 13.04
C LEU A 110 0.36 14.46 12.47
N THR A 111 0.74 13.51 11.63
CA THR A 111 -0.21 12.62 10.95
C THR A 111 -0.84 11.58 11.89
N HIS A 112 -0.14 11.19 12.97
CA HIS A 112 -0.71 10.41 14.08
C HIS A 112 -1.77 11.22 14.84
N GLN A 113 -1.50 12.48 15.18
CA GLN A 113 -2.50 13.35 15.83
C GLN A 113 -3.76 13.51 14.96
N ILE A 114 -3.58 13.69 13.65
CA ILE A 114 -4.70 13.77 12.69
C ILE A 114 -5.48 12.46 12.66
N GLY A 115 -4.81 11.32 12.46
CA GLY A 115 -5.45 10.02 12.36
C GLY A 115 -6.22 9.65 13.62
N GLU A 116 -5.62 9.84 14.80
CA GLU A 116 -6.28 9.59 16.10
C GLU A 116 -7.52 10.45 16.31
N ARG A 117 -7.43 11.75 15.96
CA ARG A 117 -8.56 12.65 16.09
C ARG A 117 -9.70 12.22 15.18
N LEU A 118 -9.42 11.98 13.91
CA LEU A 118 -10.43 11.61 12.92
C LEU A 118 -11.08 10.28 13.26
N HIS A 119 -10.28 9.28 13.66
CA HIS A 119 -10.83 8.01 14.10
C HIS A 119 -11.72 8.16 15.35
N ARG A 120 -11.27 8.89 16.38
CA ARG A 120 -12.04 9.13 17.62
C ARG A 120 -13.34 9.87 17.36
N GLU A 121 -13.35 10.82 16.42
CA GLU A 121 -14.53 11.60 16.03
C GLU A 121 -15.46 10.83 15.06
N GLY A 122 -15.11 9.59 14.67
CA GLY A 122 -15.93 8.74 13.81
C GLY A 122 -15.88 9.11 12.32
N HIS A 123 -14.89 9.90 11.90
CA HIS A 123 -14.68 10.17 10.49
C HIS A 123 -14.20 8.91 9.75
N PRO A 124 -14.77 8.60 8.57
CA PRO A 124 -14.52 7.33 7.91
C PRO A 124 -13.12 7.23 7.27
N GLY A 125 -12.49 8.37 6.97
CA GLY A 125 -11.20 8.42 6.29
C GLY A 125 -10.82 9.82 5.82
N LEU A 126 -9.72 9.89 5.07
CA LEU A 126 -9.17 11.12 4.51
C LEU A 126 -8.49 10.90 3.15
N LEU A 127 -8.32 11.98 2.39
CA LEU A 127 -7.38 12.07 1.29
C LEU A 127 -6.14 12.85 1.76
N ALA A 128 -4.95 12.35 1.42
CA ALA A 128 -3.69 12.95 1.80
C ALA A 128 -2.75 13.09 0.59
N PRO A 129 -1.84 14.07 0.60
CA PRO A 129 -0.76 14.10 -0.37
C PRO A 129 0.19 12.92 -0.13
N SER A 130 0.68 12.32 -1.22
CA SER A 130 1.68 11.27 -1.14
C SER A 130 3.03 11.83 -0.72
N ALA A 131 3.72 11.15 0.19
CA ALA A 131 5.07 11.51 0.61
C ALA A 131 6.15 10.95 -0.32
N ARG A 132 5.76 10.09 -1.27
CA ARG A 132 6.66 9.34 -2.16
C ARG A 132 6.43 9.62 -3.64
N HIS A 133 5.32 10.27 -3.99
CA HIS A 133 5.02 10.68 -5.36
C HIS A 133 4.59 12.15 -5.38
N ALA A 134 5.43 13.02 -5.94
CA ALA A 134 5.13 14.43 -6.08
C ALA A 134 3.85 14.65 -6.90
N GLY A 135 2.88 15.37 -6.33
CA GLY A 135 1.55 15.55 -6.95
C GLY A 135 0.60 14.35 -6.82
N GLY A 136 1.09 13.20 -6.33
CA GLY A 136 0.28 12.03 -6.02
C GLY A 136 -0.53 12.21 -4.73
N ASN A 137 -1.63 11.46 -4.61
CA ASN A 137 -2.49 11.46 -3.43
C ASN A 137 -2.85 10.04 -3.00
N THR A 138 -2.90 9.83 -1.69
CA THR A 138 -3.32 8.59 -1.05
C THR A 138 -4.70 8.75 -0.42
N MET A 139 -5.43 7.66 -0.38
CA MET A 139 -6.69 7.54 0.35
C MET A 139 -6.42 6.70 1.59
N VAL A 140 -6.91 7.16 2.74
CA VAL A 140 -6.77 6.49 4.02
C VAL A 140 -8.17 6.19 4.56
N ALA A 141 -8.45 4.93 4.89
CA ALA A 141 -9.71 4.51 5.50
C ALA A 141 -9.48 4.03 6.93
N PHE A 142 -10.36 4.46 7.84
CA PHE A 142 -10.39 4.02 9.24
C PHE A 142 -11.50 3.00 9.52
N THR A 143 -12.29 2.66 8.50
CA THR A 143 -13.36 1.65 8.57
C THR A 143 -13.49 0.92 7.23
N PRO A 144 -13.76 -0.40 7.23
CA PRO A 144 -13.96 -1.14 5.99
C PRO A 144 -15.30 -0.82 5.32
N SER A 145 -16.27 -0.24 6.04
CA SER A 145 -17.64 -0.02 5.54
C SER A 145 -17.74 0.93 4.33
N ILE A 146 -16.68 1.70 4.07
CA ILE A 146 -16.61 2.63 2.94
C ILE A 146 -15.94 2.04 1.71
N LEU A 147 -15.38 0.83 1.82
CA LEU A 147 -14.62 0.14 0.78
C LEU A 147 -15.44 -1.02 0.21
N SER A 148 -15.52 -1.13 -1.12
CA SER A 148 -16.24 -2.22 -1.78
C SER A 148 -15.70 -2.51 -3.18
N ASP A 149 -16.23 -3.52 -3.85
CA ASP A 149 -15.91 -3.89 -5.24
C ASP A 149 -14.39 -4.02 -5.54
N PRO A 150 -13.64 -4.86 -4.80
CA PRO A 150 -12.23 -5.10 -5.10
C PRO A 150 -12.10 -5.85 -6.43
N ARG A 151 -11.41 -5.25 -7.40
CA ARG A 151 -11.19 -5.81 -8.74
C ARG A 151 -9.71 -5.87 -9.06
N SER A 152 -9.22 -7.04 -9.47
CA SER A 152 -7.85 -7.19 -9.94
C SER A 152 -7.60 -6.29 -11.15
N PHE A 153 -6.56 -5.47 -11.09
CA PHE A 153 -6.18 -4.54 -12.16
C PHE A 153 -5.02 -5.07 -12.99
N CYS A 154 -3.90 -5.34 -12.32
CA CYS A 154 -2.70 -5.89 -12.95
C CYS A 154 -1.82 -6.60 -11.91
N TYR A 155 -0.79 -7.28 -12.40
CA TYR A 155 0.30 -7.79 -11.59
C TYR A 155 1.57 -7.03 -11.93
N LEU A 156 2.43 -6.88 -10.93
CA LEU A 156 3.73 -6.25 -11.04
C LEU A 156 4.78 -7.13 -10.37
N THR A 157 6.00 -7.08 -10.87
CA THR A 157 7.18 -7.70 -10.25
C THR A 157 8.09 -6.59 -9.76
N TYR A 158 8.40 -6.59 -8.47
CA TYR A 158 9.32 -5.62 -7.87
C TYR A 158 10.64 -6.32 -7.61
N SER A 159 11.73 -5.79 -8.16
CA SER A 159 13.10 -6.17 -7.82
C SER A 159 13.71 -5.04 -7.01
N CYS A 160 13.85 -5.23 -5.70
CA CYS A 160 14.41 -4.24 -4.79
C CYS A 160 15.87 -4.56 -4.50
N ASP A 161 16.77 -3.63 -4.79
CA ASP A 161 18.16 -3.66 -4.36
C ASP A 161 18.31 -2.71 -3.15
N PRO A 162 18.28 -3.22 -1.90
CA PRO A 162 18.34 -2.37 -0.71
C PRO A 162 19.69 -1.70 -0.51
N ILE A 163 20.76 -2.25 -1.11
CA ILE A 163 22.11 -1.68 -1.04
C ILE A 163 22.19 -0.47 -1.95
N ARG A 164 21.71 -0.60 -3.19
CA ARG A 164 21.64 0.52 -4.15
C ARG A 164 20.47 1.46 -3.90
N ARG A 165 19.54 1.08 -3.02
CA ARG A 165 18.30 1.79 -2.72
C ARG A 165 17.43 2.02 -3.96
N THR A 166 17.41 1.01 -4.83
CA THR A 166 16.60 1.04 -6.06
C THR A 166 15.52 -0.01 -6.04
N VAL A 167 14.41 0.27 -6.72
CA VAL A 167 13.35 -0.70 -6.98
C VAL A 167 13.01 -0.63 -8.47
N THR A 168 13.20 -1.74 -9.16
CA THR A 168 12.77 -1.92 -10.56
C THR A 168 11.41 -2.57 -10.57
N ILE A 169 10.48 -1.99 -11.34
CA ILE A 169 9.12 -2.48 -11.48
C ILE A 169 8.89 -2.96 -12.91
N GLU A 170 8.44 -4.20 -13.04
CA GLU A 170 8.08 -4.82 -14.32
C GLU A 170 6.59 -5.17 -14.35
N ARG A 171 5.97 -5.04 -15.53
CA ARG A 171 4.59 -5.52 -15.76
C ARG A 171 4.56 -6.89 -16.43
N GLN A 172 5.56 -7.15 -17.27
CA GLN A 172 5.84 -8.44 -17.87
C GLN A 172 7.33 -8.73 -17.69
N PRO A 173 7.75 -10.00 -17.56
CA PRO A 173 9.15 -10.34 -17.39
C PRO A 173 10.03 -9.70 -18.48
N GLY A 174 11.01 -8.90 -18.08
CA GLY A 174 11.93 -8.21 -18.99
C GLY A 174 11.40 -6.91 -19.60
N GLU A 175 10.17 -6.49 -19.31
CA GLU A 175 9.63 -5.17 -19.68
C GLU A 175 9.57 -4.27 -18.44
N ILE A 176 10.59 -3.43 -18.29
CA ILE A 176 10.69 -2.46 -17.19
C ILE A 176 9.65 -1.36 -17.41
N LEU A 177 8.71 -1.25 -16.47
CA LEU A 177 7.73 -0.17 -16.42
C LEU A 177 8.37 1.10 -15.88
N THR A 178 9.12 1.00 -14.78
CA THR A 178 9.84 2.13 -14.17
C THR A 178 10.92 1.64 -13.20
N VAL A 179 11.89 2.50 -12.91
CA VAL A 179 12.90 2.31 -11.88
C VAL A 179 12.81 3.48 -10.92
N LEU A 180 12.71 3.19 -9.62
CA LEU A 180 12.67 4.19 -8.56
C LEU A 180 13.95 4.15 -7.75
N GLU A 181 14.48 5.32 -7.42
CA GLU A 181 15.68 5.52 -6.59
C GLU A 181 15.30 6.37 -5.36
N PHE A 182 15.81 6.00 -4.17
CA PHE A 182 15.40 6.55 -2.88
C PHE A 182 16.56 6.89 -1.93
#